data_AF-A0A7W9BU63-F1
#
_entry.id   AF-A0A7W9BU63-F1
#
_cell.length_a   1.000
_cell.length_b   1.000
_cell.length_c   1.000
_cell.angle_alpha   90.00
_cell.angle_beta   90.00
_cell.angle_gamma   90.00
#
_symmetry.space_group_name_H-M   'P 1'
#
loop_
_entity.id
_entity.type
_entity.pdbx_description
1 polymer ?
#
loop_
_entity_poly.entity_id
_entity_poly.type
_entity_poly.pdbx_seq_one_letter_code
_entity_poly.pdbx_strand_id
1 'polypeptide(L)'
;MIAPPLGRPLAADLFNDLDPEPPRRWTAVLPGLIVAALATMAAGFVADHYGAPLTLMALLIGLALNFLGNDPRMAPGLGFASRTLLRWGIVLVGARVTGGQIAALGPMALLAVVLILLVTLGVGILASRAFGMSSAFGVLAGGSVAICGASAALALATTLGERRVNQAQLTLVLVGISAASATAMFFYPLIAHQIGLSDRQAGLMLGASIHDVAQAIGAGYSFSDEAGAVATIVKLTRVALLAPVLALIAACFPGADGTKARLSVPWFVTGFFVVAALNSVLPVPAAVGRSAQVVATALLACAVAATGIRAPMNALLGTGAKPILVIVAASLVALLLSLAAALLIF
;
A
#
# COMPACT_ATOMS: atom_id res chain seq x y z
N MET A 1 26.08 29.43 -12.78
CA MET A 1 25.98 28.15 -12.05
C MET A 1 25.55 28.48 -10.63
N ILE A 2 24.27 28.28 -10.33
CA ILE A 2 23.72 28.51 -8.99
C ILE A 2 24.10 27.29 -8.14
N ALA A 3 24.76 27.50 -7.02
CA ALA A 3 25.11 26.44 -6.09
C ALA A 3 23.84 25.69 -5.63
N PRO A 4 23.85 24.36 -5.53
CA PRO A 4 22.69 23.62 -5.04
C PRO A 4 22.41 24.02 -3.58
N PRO A 5 21.14 24.22 -3.19
CA PRO A 5 20.81 24.54 -1.82
C PRO A 5 21.19 23.39 -0.89
N LEU A 6 21.75 23.77 0.26
CA LEU A 6 22.29 22.90 1.32
C LEU A 6 21.34 21.75 1.72
N GLY A 7 21.90 20.53 1.75
CA GLY A 7 21.50 19.45 2.66
C GLY A 7 20.06 18.94 2.58
N ARG A 8 19.62 18.46 1.42
CA ARG A 8 18.38 17.67 1.33
C ARG A 8 18.67 16.24 1.79
N PRO A 9 17.95 15.67 2.78
CA PRO A 9 18.02 14.24 3.00
C PRO A 9 17.44 13.55 1.77
N LEU A 10 18.32 12.86 1.03
CA LEU A 10 18.10 12.11 -0.23
C LEU A 10 16.86 11.18 -0.21
N ALA A 11 16.33 10.91 0.97
CA ALA A 11 15.33 9.92 1.25
C ALA A 11 13.87 10.41 1.07
N ALA A 12 13.59 11.71 1.13
CA ALA A 12 12.26 12.21 0.71
C ALA A 12 12.07 12.10 -0.81
N ASP A 13 13.18 12.08 -1.55
CA ASP A 13 13.25 11.84 -3.00
C ASP A 13 13.44 10.35 -3.35
N LEU A 14 13.38 9.43 -2.36
CA LEU A 14 13.48 7.97 -2.59
C LEU A 14 12.49 7.47 -3.65
N PHE A 15 11.35 8.15 -3.75
CA PHE A 15 10.31 7.79 -4.70
C PHE A 15 10.31 8.63 -5.99
N ASN A 16 11.22 9.60 -6.14
CA ASN A 16 11.22 10.59 -7.22
C ASN A 16 9.82 11.22 -7.41
N ASP A 17 9.15 11.54 -6.28
CA ASP A 17 7.74 11.98 -6.22
C ASP A 17 7.59 13.51 -6.06
N LEU A 18 8.68 14.23 -5.80
CA LEU A 18 8.64 15.65 -5.45
C LEU A 18 8.82 16.57 -6.65
N ASP A 19 9.43 16.10 -7.75
CA ASP A 19 9.58 16.87 -8.98
C ASP A 19 8.61 16.33 -10.06
N PRO A 20 7.79 17.17 -10.71
CA PRO A 20 7.04 16.76 -11.89
C PRO A 20 8.03 16.44 -13.02
N GLU A 21 8.28 15.15 -13.26
CA GLU A 21 9.24 14.73 -14.28
C GLU A 21 8.86 15.30 -15.67
N PRO A 22 9.85 15.79 -16.45
CA PRO A 22 9.62 16.15 -17.85
C PRO A 22 9.08 14.94 -18.65
N PRO A 23 8.41 15.15 -19.79
CA PRO A 23 7.77 14.08 -20.55
C PRO A 23 8.78 12.95 -20.85
N ARG A 24 8.47 11.77 -20.30
CA ARG A 24 9.35 10.60 -20.34
C ARG A 24 9.58 10.17 -21.78
N ARG A 25 10.82 10.29 -22.27
CA ARG A 25 11.26 9.44 -23.38
C ARG A 25 11.13 7.99 -22.89
N TRP A 26 10.37 7.16 -23.62
CA TRP A 26 10.15 5.74 -23.29
C TRP A 26 11.46 4.97 -23.03
N THR A 27 12.56 5.42 -23.62
CA THR A 27 13.91 4.89 -23.39
C THR A 27 14.40 5.02 -21.95
N ALA A 28 13.92 6.01 -21.18
CA ALA A 28 14.30 6.21 -19.77
C ALA A 28 13.54 5.27 -18.82
N VAL A 29 12.37 4.75 -19.21
CA VAL A 29 11.56 3.84 -18.40
C VAL A 29 12.04 2.39 -18.56
N LEU A 30 12.59 2.08 -19.73
CA LEU A 30 12.91 0.72 -20.15
C LEU A 30 13.83 -0.05 -19.17
N PRO A 31 14.94 0.52 -18.65
CA PRO A 31 15.88 -0.24 -17.82
C PRO A 31 15.24 -0.79 -16.54
N GLY A 32 14.62 0.07 -15.73
CA GLY A 32 13.98 -0.35 -14.49
C GLY A 32 12.76 -1.25 -14.72
N LEU A 33 12.02 -1.04 -15.81
CA LEU A 33 10.89 -1.89 -16.17
C LEU A 33 11.33 -3.31 -16.56
N ILE A 34 12.42 -3.44 -17.32
CA ILE A 34 13.03 -4.74 -17.66
C ILE A 34 13.47 -5.46 -16.39
N VAL A 35 14.15 -4.78 -15.47
CA VAL A 35 14.58 -5.39 -14.20
C VAL A 35 13.38 -5.89 -13.39
N ALA A 36 12.32 -5.10 -13.25
CA ALA A 36 11.11 -5.51 -12.55
C ALA A 36 10.43 -6.72 -13.24
N ALA A 37 10.38 -6.72 -14.57
CA ALA A 37 9.82 -7.84 -15.34
C ALA A 37 10.65 -9.12 -15.17
N LEU A 38 11.99 -9.04 -15.27
CA LEU A 38 12.89 -10.17 -15.06
C LEU A 38 12.80 -10.71 -13.63
N ALA A 39 12.73 -9.83 -12.63
CA ALA A 39 12.51 -10.23 -11.23
C ALA A 39 11.19 -10.97 -11.06
N THR A 40 10.13 -10.54 -11.77
CA THR A 40 8.82 -11.20 -11.77
C THR A 40 8.87 -12.56 -12.45
N MET A 41 9.57 -12.69 -13.56
CA MET A 41 9.76 -13.97 -14.25
C MET A 41 10.56 -14.95 -13.39
N ALA A 42 11.62 -14.48 -12.72
CA ALA A 42 12.37 -15.28 -11.77
C ALA A 42 11.48 -15.72 -10.59
N ALA A 43 10.61 -14.82 -10.09
CA ALA A 43 9.64 -15.15 -9.05
C ALA A 43 8.65 -16.22 -9.51
N GLY A 44 8.16 -16.13 -10.75
CA GLY A 44 7.29 -17.13 -11.36
C GLY A 44 7.97 -18.49 -11.47
N PHE A 45 9.22 -18.52 -11.95
CA PHE A 45 9.98 -19.77 -12.02
C PHE A 45 10.12 -20.44 -10.65
N VAL A 46 10.47 -19.68 -9.61
CA VAL A 46 10.58 -20.21 -8.23
C VAL A 46 9.21 -20.63 -7.69
N ALA A 47 8.17 -19.83 -7.91
CA ALA A 47 6.81 -20.13 -7.50
C ALA A 47 6.32 -21.46 -8.09
N ASP A 48 6.50 -21.67 -9.39
CA ASP A 48 6.06 -22.87 -10.09
C ASP A 48 6.84 -24.12 -9.65
N HIS A 49 8.14 -24.00 -9.34
CA HIS A 49 8.97 -25.14 -8.95
C HIS A 49 8.83 -25.53 -7.47
N TYR A 50 8.59 -24.56 -6.59
CA TYR A 50 8.56 -24.78 -5.14
C TYR A 50 7.17 -24.64 -4.52
N GLY A 51 6.15 -24.35 -5.32
CA GLY A 51 4.76 -24.15 -4.85
C GLY A 51 4.59 -22.91 -3.98
N ALA A 52 5.50 -21.94 -4.09
CA ALA A 52 5.48 -20.73 -3.28
C ALA A 52 4.59 -19.64 -3.93
N PRO A 53 3.90 -18.78 -3.16
CA PRO A 53 3.09 -17.72 -3.75
C PRO A 53 3.91 -16.72 -4.59
N LEU A 54 3.44 -16.44 -5.82
CA LEU A 54 4.14 -15.56 -6.77
C LEU A 54 4.46 -14.18 -6.20
N THR A 55 3.49 -13.52 -5.57
CA THR A 55 3.65 -12.15 -5.04
C THR A 55 4.64 -12.11 -3.87
N LEU A 56 4.69 -13.16 -3.06
CA LEU A 56 5.70 -13.33 -2.02
C LEU A 56 7.09 -13.47 -2.62
N MET A 57 7.26 -14.35 -3.62
CA MET A 57 8.54 -14.53 -4.30
C MET A 57 8.97 -13.26 -5.04
N ALA A 58 8.03 -12.53 -5.63
CA ALA A 58 8.29 -11.24 -6.27
C ALA A 58 8.81 -10.20 -5.26
N LEU A 59 8.24 -10.15 -4.05
CA LEU A 59 8.74 -9.28 -2.98
C LEU A 59 10.16 -9.68 -2.56
N LEU A 60 10.40 -10.96 -2.30
CA LEU A 60 11.71 -11.45 -1.82
C LEU A 60 12.81 -11.25 -2.85
N ILE A 61 12.55 -11.57 -4.12
CA ILE A 61 13.50 -11.32 -5.22
C ILE A 61 13.69 -9.82 -5.41
N GLY A 62 12.63 -9.03 -5.34
CA GLY A 62 12.73 -7.58 -5.40
C GLY A 62 13.63 -7.02 -4.28
N LEU A 63 13.47 -7.51 -3.06
CA LEU A 63 14.31 -7.14 -1.91
C LEU A 63 15.77 -7.62 -2.06
N ALA A 64 15.99 -8.82 -2.61
CA ALA A 64 17.35 -9.29 -2.93
C ALA A 64 18.04 -8.40 -3.98
N LEU A 65 17.26 -7.81 -4.88
CA LEU A 65 17.71 -6.87 -5.91
C LEU A 65 17.69 -5.39 -5.45
N ASN A 66 17.48 -5.12 -4.16
CA ASN A 66 17.33 -3.77 -3.62
C ASN A 66 18.49 -2.82 -3.93
N PHE A 67 19.71 -3.35 -4.09
CA PHE A 67 20.88 -2.57 -4.48
C PHE A 67 20.69 -1.81 -5.82
N LEU A 68 19.86 -2.33 -6.73
CA LEU A 68 19.53 -1.66 -8.00
C LEU A 68 18.61 -0.45 -7.82
N GLY A 69 17.88 -0.37 -6.70
CA GLY A 69 17.01 0.77 -6.37
C GLY A 69 17.77 2.08 -6.17
N ASN A 70 19.07 2.03 -5.87
CA ASN A 70 19.93 3.20 -5.71
C ASN A 70 20.49 3.73 -7.04
N ASP A 71 20.34 3.00 -8.16
CA ASP A 71 20.80 3.46 -9.48
C ASP A 71 19.74 4.41 -10.10
N PRO A 72 20.08 5.69 -10.35
CA PRO A 72 19.14 6.67 -10.93
C PRO A 72 18.56 6.24 -12.28
N ARG A 73 19.26 5.37 -13.03
CA ARG A 73 18.78 4.85 -14.33
C ARG A 73 17.60 3.89 -14.17
N MET A 74 17.45 3.26 -13.01
CA MET A 74 16.37 2.32 -12.73
C MET A 74 15.12 3.02 -12.20
N ALA A 75 15.28 4.19 -11.56
CA ALA A 75 14.21 4.89 -10.84
C ALA A 75 12.95 5.16 -11.69
N PRO A 76 13.04 5.65 -12.95
CA PRO A 76 11.83 5.94 -13.74
C PRO A 76 11.02 4.68 -14.07
N GLY A 77 11.73 3.59 -14.40
CA GLY A 77 11.15 2.29 -14.74
C GLY A 77 10.53 1.56 -13.55
N LEU A 78 11.25 1.49 -12.44
CA LEU A 78 10.75 0.91 -11.20
C LEU A 78 9.59 1.74 -10.63
N GLY A 79 9.63 3.07 -10.78
CA GLY A 79 8.54 3.97 -10.44
C GLY A 79 7.29 3.74 -11.30
N PHE A 80 7.48 3.52 -12.60
CA PHE A 80 6.38 3.16 -13.49
C PHE A 80 5.77 1.81 -13.11
N ALA A 81 6.58 0.79 -12.85
CA ALA A 81 6.13 -0.54 -12.46
C ALA A 81 5.34 -0.52 -11.14
N SER A 82 5.92 0.07 -10.09
CA SER A 82 5.29 0.13 -8.76
C SER A 82 4.02 0.98 -8.69
N ARG A 83 3.81 1.94 -9.60
CA ARG A 83 2.60 2.79 -9.62
C ARG A 83 1.63 2.43 -10.72
N THR A 84 2.08 2.44 -11.98
CA THR A 84 1.19 2.34 -13.14
C THR A 84 0.70 0.91 -13.33
N LEU A 85 1.60 -0.08 -13.27
CA LEU A 85 1.21 -1.49 -13.40
C LEU A 85 0.34 -1.92 -12.21
N LEU A 86 0.66 -1.47 -10.99
CA LEU A 86 -0.18 -1.69 -9.81
C LEU A 86 -1.63 -1.23 -10.04
N ARG A 87 -1.80 0.03 -10.48
CA ARG A 87 -3.13 0.64 -10.70
C ARG A 87 -3.93 -0.11 -11.77
N TRP A 88 -3.30 -0.47 -12.88
CA TRP A 88 -3.95 -1.27 -13.91
C TRP A 88 -4.26 -2.69 -13.45
N GLY A 89 -3.35 -3.32 -12.71
CA GLY A 89 -3.59 -4.63 -12.09
C GLY A 89 -4.81 -4.60 -11.18
N ILE A 90 -4.92 -3.58 -10.32
CA ILE A 90 -6.09 -3.39 -9.46
C ILE A 90 -7.39 -3.24 -10.27
N VAL A 91 -7.39 -2.40 -11.31
CA VAL A 91 -8.59 -2.23 -12.16
C VAL A 91 -8.99 -3.55 -12.82
N LEU A 92 -8.02 -4.34 -13.29
CA LEU A 92 -8.27 -5.66 -13.89
C LEU A 92 -8.75 -6.70 -12.85
N VAL A 93 -8.32 -6.63 -11.60
CA VAL A 93 -8.89 -7.46 -10.51
C VAL A 93 -10.40 -7.22 -10.39
N GLY A 94 -10.88 -6.00 -10.65
CA GLY A 94 -12.31 -5.69 -10.69
C GLY A 94 -13.09 -6.58 -11.67
N ALA A 95 -12.45 -7.09 -12.73
CA ALA A 95 -13.10 -7.98 -13.71
C ALA A 95 -13.36 -9.40 -13.18
N ARG A 96 -12.94 -9.71 -11.94
CA ARG A 96 -13.23 -10.96 -11.23
C ARG A 96 -14.16 -10.76 -10.03
N VAL A 97 -14.36 -9.51 -9.61
CA VAL A 97 -15.15 -9.19 -8.42
C VAL A 97 -16.59 -8.95 -8.82
N THR A 98 -17.51 -9.69 -8.20
CA THR A 98 -18.94 -9.53 -8.41
C THR A 98 -19.58 -8.67 -7.32
N GLY A 99 -20.69 -8.02 -7.65
CA GLY A 99 -21.52 -7.27 -6.70
C GLY A 99 -22.05 -8.17 -5.59
N GLY A 100 -22.27 -9.46 -5.89
CA GLY A 100 -22.61 -10.47 -4.88
C GLY A 100 -21.50 -10.67 -3.85
N GLN A 101 -20.22 -10.70 -4.26
CA GLN A 101 -19.09 -10.79 -3.33
C GLN A 101 -18.95 -9.54 -2.46
N ILE A 102 -19.16 -8.36 -3.05
CA ILE A 102 -19.15 -7.09 -2.31
C ILE A 102 -20.30 -7.06 -1.30
N ALA A 103 -21.51 -7.46 -1.71
CA ALA A 103 -22.67 -7.51 -0.84
C ALA A 103 -22.52 -8.56 0.27
N ALA A 104 -21.91 -9.72 -0.04
CA ALA A 104 -21.65 -10.78 0.92
C ALA A 104 -20.66 -10.39 2.03
N LEU A 105 -19.82 -9.37 1.80
CA LEU A 105 -18.99 -8.79 2.85
C LEU A 105 -19.85 -8.15 3.96
N GLY A 106 -21.00 -7.59 3.58
CA GLY A 106 -21.99 -7.06 4.49
C GLY A 106 -21.64 -5.69 5.08
N PRO A 107 -22.65 -4.95 5.58
CA PRO A 107 -22.46 -3.63 6.16
C PRO A 107 -21.63 -3.66 7.45
N MET A 108 -21.69 -4.76 8.21
CA MET A 108 -20.91 -4.91 9.45
C MET A 108 -19.41 -4.96 9.18
N ALA A 109 -18.96 -5.63 8.11
CA ALA A 109 -17.55 -5.63 7.74
C ALA A 109 -17.09 -4.23 7.28
N LEU A 110 -17.91 -3.51 6.50
CA LEU A 110 -17.59 -2.14 6.09
C LEU A 110 -17.49 -1.19 7.30
N LEU A 111 -18.41 -1.31 8.25
CA LEU A 111 -18.36 -0.55 9.50
C LEU A 111 -17.10 -0.90 10.30
N ALA A 112 -16.76 -2.19 10.42
CA ALA A 112 -15.54 -2.62 11.09
C ALA A 112 -14.29 -2.03 10.43
N VAL A 113 -14.22 -1.97 9.09
CA VAL A 113 -13.11 -1.33 8.37
C VAL A 113 -12.97 0.15 8.71
N VAL A 114 -14.09 0.90 8.79
CA VAL A 114 -14.07 2.31 9.21
C VAL A 114 -13.61 2.44 10.66
N LEU A 115 -14.11 1.61 11.57
CA LEU A 115 -13.73 1.63 12.98
C LEU A 115 -12.26 1.29 13.19
N ILE A 116 -11.76 0.24 12.53
CA ILE A 116 -10.33 -0.14 12.55
C ILE A 116 -9.50 1.06 12.10
N LEU A 117 -9.85 1.70 10.98
CA LEU A 117 -9.13 2.87 10.49
C LEU A 117 -9.08 3.99 11.54
N LEU A 118 -10.23 4.35 12.13
CA LEU A 118 -10.31 5.44 13.11
C LEU A 118 -9.54 5.12 14.39
N VAL A 119 -9.64 3.89 14.89
CA VAL A 119 -8.93 3.46 16.10
C VAL A 119 -7.43 3.38 15.84
N THR A 120 -6.98 2.83 14.71
CA THR A 120 -5.56 2.79 14.33
C THR A 120 -4.97 4.20 14.20
N LEU A 121 -5.70 5.14 13.60
CA LEU A 121 -5.29 6.56 13.54
C LEU A 121 -5.19 7.15 14.95
N GLY A 122 -6.19 6.94 15.79
CA GLY A 122 -6.21 7.40 17.18
C GLY A 122 -5.04 6.85 17.99
N VAL A 123 -4.75 5.56 17.86
CA VAL A 123 -3.60 4.91 18.51
C VAL A 123 -2.28 5.51 18.04
N GLY A 124 -2.14 5.81 16.74
CA GLY A 124 -0.95 6.51 16.25
C GLY A 124 -0.74 7.87 16.93
N ILE A 125 -1.82 8.63 17.16
CA ILE A 125 -1.78 9.92 17.86
C ILE A 125 -1.45 9.75 19.35
N LEU A 126 -2.05 8.76 20.02
CA LEU A 126 -1.82 8.49 21.44
C LEU A 126 -0.40 7.97 21.68
N ALA A 127 0.05 7.02 20.87
CA ALA A 127 1.39 6.47 20.93
C ALA A 127 2.45 7.55 20.64
N SER A 128 2.23 8.43 19.66
CA SER A 128 3.18 9.52 19.40
C SER A 128 3.35 10.44 20.60
N ARG A 129 2.25 10.81 21.28
CA ARG A 129 2.30 11.61 22.50
C ARG A 129 3.02 10.88 23.63
N ALA A 130 2.74 9.59 23.82
CA ALA A 130 3.38 8.77 24.85
C ALA A 130 4.90 8.67 24.67
N PHE A 131 5.40 8.63 23.43
CA PHE A 131 6.84 8.63 23.14
C PHE A 131 7.48 10.03 23.06
N GLY A 132 6.71 11.08 23.38
CA GLY A 132 7.18 12.47 23.38
C GLY A 132 7.31 13.10 21.99
N MET A 133 6.51 12.64 21.03
CA MET A 133 6.42 13.18 19.66
C MET A 133 5.15 14.02 19.49
N SER A 134 5.09 14.84 18.44
CA SER A 134 3.93 15.69 18.18
C SER A 134 2.69 14.86 17.77
N SER A 135 1.49 15.39 18.01
CA SER A 135 0.26 14.78 17.51
C SER A 135 0.18 14.81 15.98
N ALA A 136 0.80 15.81 15.33
CA ALA A 136 0.90 15.84 13.87
C ALA A 136 1.74 14.66 13.34
N PHE A 137 2.84 14.30 14.01
CA PHE A 137 3.58 13.08 13.69
C PHE A 137 2.73 11.83 13.90
N GLY A 138 1.92 11.79 14.96
CA GLY A 138 1.01 10.66 15.21
C GLY A 138 -0.09 10.51 14.15
N VAL A 139 -0.64 11.63 13.65
CA VAL A 139 -1.55 11.65 12.49
C VAL A 139 -0.85 11.11 11.25
N LEU A 140 0.38 11.59 10.99
CA LEU A 140 1.18 11.15 9.85
C LEU A 140 1.45 9.63 9.93
N ALA A 141 1.99 9.13 11.04
CA ALA A 141 2.36 7.73 11.19
C ALA A 141 1.12 6.83 11.26
N GLY A 142 0.16 7.14 12.14
CA GLY A 142 -1.07 6.38 12.33
C GLY A 142 -1.97 6.37 11.11
N GLY A 143 -2.16 7.54 10.46
CA GLY A 143 -2.96 7.64 9.23
C GLY A 143 -2.34 6.89 8.06
N SER A 144 -1.01 6.87 7.98
CA SER A 144 -0.32 6.09 6.96
C SER A 144 -0.49 4.59 7.17
N VAL A 145 -0.44 4.11 8.42
CA VAL A 145 -0.78 2.71 8.77
C VAL A 145 -2.26 2.40 8.48
N ALA A 146 -3.16 3.31 8.84
CA ALA A 146 -4.60 3.12 8.80
C ALA A 146 -5.22 3.15 7.38
N ILE A 147 -4.53 3.68 6.36
CA ILE A 147 -5.10 3.86 5.01
C ILE A 147 -4.37 3.01 3.96
N CYS A 148 -3.26 3.51 3.41
CA CYS A 148 -2.58 2.93 2.25
C CYS A 148 -1.05 3.12 2.25
N GLY A 149 -0.46 3.37 3.43
CA GLY A 149 0.98 3.48 3.61
C GLY A 149 1.55 4.77 3.02
N ALA A 150 2.45 4.63 2.03
CA ALA A 150 3.26 5.73 1.52
C ALA A 150 2.44 6.86 0.87
N SER A 151 1.40 6.52 0.11
CA SER A 151 0.54 7.53 -0.54
C SER A 151 -0.28 8.35 0.48
N ALA A 152 -0.71 7.72 1.58
CA ALA A 152 -1.33 8.43 2.70
C ALA A 152 -0.32 9.33 3.42
N ALA A 153 0.92 8.88 3.63
CA ALA A 153 1.97 9.67 4.27
C ALA A 153 2.25 10.98 3.51
N LEU A 154 2.37 10.91 2.19
CA LEU A 154 2.59 12.08 1.33
C LEU A 154 1.40 13.05 1.39
N ALA A 155 0.18 12.53 1.32
CA ALA A 155 -1.04 13.35 1.38
C ALA A 155 -1.24 13.99 2.77
N LEU A 156 -0.91 13.27 3.85
CA LEU A 156 -0.98 13.78 5.22
C LEU A 156 0.12 14.82 5.47
N ALA A 157 1.35 14.61 5.00
CA ALA A 157 2.43 15.58 5.14
C ALA A 157 2.11 16.91 4.46
N THR A 158 1.57 16.85 3.23
CA THR A 158 1.10 18.06 2.52
C THR A 158 -0.07 18.74 3.23
N THR A 159 -1.00 17.97 3.80
CA THR A 159 -2.15 18.51 4.56
C THR A 159 -1.75 19.11 5.90
N LEU A 160 -0.78 18.51 6.61
CA LEU A 160 -0.30 18.98 7.91
C LEU A 160 0.64 20.19 7.79
N GLY A 161 1.35 20.29 6.67
CA GLY A 161 2.31 21.34 6.35
C GLY A 161 3.69 21.14 6.99
N GLU A 162 4.72 21.72 6.36
CA GLU A 162 6.13 21.53 6.74
C GLU A 162 6.48 22.04 8.14
N ARG A 163 5.70 22.99 8.68
CA ARG A 163 5.87 23.50 10.05
C ARG A 163 5.57 22.44 11.12
N ARG A 164 4.70 21.47 10.82
CA ARG A 164 4.26 20.44 11.76
C ARG A 164 4.94 19.09 11.52
N VAL A 165 5.22 18.79 10.26
CA VAL A 165 5.89 17.57 9.82
C VAL A 165 7.01 17.96 8.87
N ASN A 166 8.25 17.75 9.30
CA ASN A 166 9.39 17.99 8.44
C ASN A 166 9.70 16.78 7.53
N GLN A 167 10.53 17.00 6.51
CA GLN A 167 10.91 15.98 5.53
C GLN A 167 11.60 14.76 6.17
N ALA A 168 12.36 14.96 7.25
CA ALA A 168 12.98 13.87 7.99
C ALA A 168 11.89 12.97 8.60
N GLN A 169 10.90 13.53 9.30
CA GLN A 169 9.80 12.76 9.88
C GLN A 169 8.99 12.00 8.82
N LEU A 170 8.67 12.63 7.68
CA LEU A 170 8.03 11.96 6.56
C LEU A 170 8.86 10.78 6.07
N THR A 171 10.17 10.98 5.90
CA THR A 171 11.10 9.91 5.52
C THR A 171 11.04 8.75 6.50
N LEU A 172 11.14 9.00 7.81
CA LEU A 172 11.12 7.93 8.82
C LEU A 172 9.80 7.15 8.78
N VAL A 173 8.67 7.82 8.53
CA VAL A 173 7.37 7.17 8.37
C VAL A 173 7.31 6.32 7.09
N LEU A 174 7.74 6.85 5.95
CA LEU A 174 7.77 6.11 4.68
C LEU A 174 8.62 4.85 4.77
N VAL A 175 9.78 4.97 5.41
CA VAL A 175 10.73 3.90 5.63
C VAL A 175 10.16 2.85 6.58
N GLY A 176 9.70 3.29 7.76
CA GLY A 176 9.15 2.39 8.78
C GLY A 176 7.91 1.64 8.29
N ILE A 177 7.04 2.29 7.51
CA ILE A 177 5.85 1.63 6.94
C ILE A 177 6.20 0.67 5.83
N SER A 178 7.17 1.00 4.98
CA SER A 178 7.63 0.08 3.94
C SER A 178 8.16 -1.22 4.57
N ALA A 179 8.94 -1.11 5.65
CA ALA A 179 9.41 -2.27 6.40
C ALA A 179 8.26 -3.01 7.09
N ALA A 180 7.42 -2.31 7.86
CA ALA A 180 6.30 -2.93 8.57
C ALA A 180 5.34 -3.64 7.62
N SER A 181 5.11 -3.08 6.43
CA SER A 181 4.23 -3.66 5.42
C SER A 181 4.85 -4.87 4.72
N ALA A 182 6.17 -4.86 4.44
CA ALA A 182 6.88 -6.02 3.94
C ALA A 182 6.87 -7.18 4.97
N THR A 183 7.11 -6.85 6.25
CA THR A 183 6.98 -7.80 7.36
C THR A 183 5.56 -8.36 7.44
N ALA A 184 4.54 -7.50 7.39
CA ALA A 184 3.14 -7.92 7.44
C ALA A 184 2.77 -8.82 6.25
N MET A 185 3.21 -8.49 5.04
CA MET A 185 2.97 -9.31 3.84
C MET A 185 3.56 -10.71 3.96
N PHE A 186 4.73 -10.85 4.58
CA PHE A 186 5.37 -12.13 4.78
C PHE A 186 4.69 -12.95 5.90
N PHE A 187 4.48 -12.35 7.08
CA PHE A 187 4.03 -13.09 8.26
C PHE A 187 2.52 -13.24 8.38
N TYR A 188 1.71 -12.28 7.93
CA TYR A 188 0.27 -12.30 8.22
C TYR A 188 -0.49 -13.42 7.49
N PRO A 189 -0.19 -13.77 6.24
CA PRO A 189 -0.79 -14.95 5.59
C PRO A 189 -0.47 -16.26 6.34
N LEU A 190 0.76 -16.39 6.87
CA LEU A 190 1.14 -17.55 7.67
C LEU A 190 0.34 -17.60 8.98
N ILE A 191 0.18 -16.47 9.66
CA ILE A 191 -0.67 -16.37 10.84
C ILE A 191 -2.12 -16.76 10.51
N ALA A 192 -2.66 -16.28 9.38
CA ALA A 192 -4.01 -16.63 8.92
C ALA A 192 -4.17 -18.15 8.70
N HIS A 193 -3.19 -18.80 8.07
CA HIS A 193 -3.21 -20.24 7.86
C HIS A 193 -3.14 -21.02 9.18
N GLN A 194 -2.28 -20.62 10.10
CA GLN A 194 -2.10 -21.32 11.38
C GLN A 194 -3.31 -21.19 12.30
N ILE A 195 -4.04 -20.08 12.23
CA ILE A 195 -5.31 -19.90 12.95
C ILE A 195 -6.46 -20.65 12.25
N GLY A 196 -6.28 -21.06 10.99
CA GLY A 196 -7.32 -21.75 10.22
C GLY A 196 -8.43 -20.80 9.74
N LEU A 197 -8.10 -19.55 9.42
CA LEU A 197 -9.08 -18.59 8.93
C LEU A 197 -9.68 -19.04 7.59
N SER A 198 -10.98 -18.83 7.40
CA SER A 198 -11.61 -18.95 6.08
C SER A 198 -11.10 -17.87 5.11
N ASP A 199 -11.33 -18.06 3.81
CA ASP A 199 -10.91 -17.12 2.76
C ASP A 199 -11.42 -15.69 3.01
N ARG A 200 -12.68 -15.54 3.46
CA ARG A 200 -13.26 -14.22 3.77
C ARG A 200 -12.65 -13.59 5.02
N GLN A 201 -12.43 -14.39 6.06
CA GLN A 201 -11.80 -13.94 7.29
C GLN A 201 -10.36 -13.48 7.03
N ALA A 202 -9.58 -14.28 6.31
CA ALA A 202 -8.21 -13.95 5.91
C ALA A 202 -8.20 -12.69 5.02
N GLY A 203 -9.09 -12.60 4.02
CA GLY A 203 -9.20 -11.44 3.16
C GLY A 203 -9.51 -10.15 3.94
N LEU A 204 -10.45 -10.18 4.88
CA LEU A 204 -10.76 -9.03 5.75
C LEU A 204 -9.54 -8.66 6.59
N MET A 205 -8.95 -9.64 7.28
CA MET A 205 -7.81 -9.43 8.16
C MET A 205 -6.65 -8.77 7.41
N LEU A 206 -6.23 -9.37 6.29
CA LEU A 206 -5.08 -8.94 5.47
C LEU A 206 -5.34 -7.57 4.81
N GLY A 207 -6.52 -7.36 4.24
CA GLY A 207 -6.88 -6.09 3.62
C GLY A 207 -6.95 -4.92 4.62
N ALA A 208 -7.40 -5.19 5.85
CA ALA A 208 -7.54 -4.19 6.90
C ALA A 208 -6.26 -3.93 7.71
N SER A 209 -5.31 -4.87 7.80
CA SER A 209 -4.09 -4.70 8.62
C SER A 209 -2.82 -4.40 7.84
N ILE A 210 -2.65 -4.94 6.62
CA ILE A 210 -1.46 -4.63 5.80
C ILE A 210 -1.57 -3.18 5.35
N HIS A 211 -0.45 -2.50 5.13
CA HIS A 211 -0.41 -1.04 4.99
C HIS A 211 -0.44 -0.64 3.52
N ASP A 212 0.49 -1.17 2.74
CA ASP A 212 0.59 -0.91 1.31
C ASP A 212 -0.49 -1.66 0.51
N VAL A 213 -0.95 -1.06 -0.59
CA VAL A 213 -2.02 -1.62 -1.43
C VAL A 213 -1.54 -2.87 -2.16
N ALA A 214 -0.37 -2.82 -2.80
CA ALA A 214 0.18 -3.92 -3.58
C ALA A 214 0.46 -5.13 -2.66
N GLN A 215 1.04 -4.86 -1.49
CA GLN A 215 1.39 -5.90 -0.54
C GLN A 215 0.16 -6.52 0.15
N ALA A 216 -0.88 -5.74 0.44
CA ALA A 216 -2.11 -6.28 1.02
C ALA A 216 -2.86 -7.20 0.04
N ILE A 217 -2.99 -6.74 -1.21
CA ILE A 217 -3.61 -7.53 -2.28
C ILE A 217 -2.76 -8.77 -2.56
N GLY A 218 -1.44 -8.60 -2.67
CA GLY A 218 -0.50 -9.68 -2.89
C GLY A 218 -0.54 -10.74 -1.78
N ALA A 219 -0.61 -10.33 -0.51
CA ALA A 219 -0.79 -11.23 0.63
C ALA A 219 -2.11 -12.00 0.59
N GLY A 220 -3.21 -11.33 0.21
CA GLY A 220 -4.51 -11.97 0.04
C GLY A 220 -4.47 -13.07 -1.03
N TYR A 221 -3.92 -12.76 -2.21
CA TYR A 221 -3.77 -13.75 -3.29
C TYR A 221 -2.76 -14.86 -2.98
N SER A 222 -1.80 -14.62 -2.08
CA SER A 222 -0.93 -15.67 -1.55
C SER A 222 -1.65 -16.65 -0.64
N PHE A 223 -2.76 -16.23 -0.01
CA PHE A 223 -3.59 -17.08 0.82
C PHE A 223 -4.59 -17.86 -0.05
N SER A 224 -5.40 -17.14 -0.82
CA SER A 224 -6.31 -17.72 -1.81
C SER A 224 -6.86 -16.67 -2.78
N ASP A 225 -7.43 -17.13 -3.88
CA ASP A 225 -8.07 -16.30 -4.89
C ASP A 225 -9.27 -15.50 -4.35
N GLU A 226 -10.04 -16.09 -3.41
CA GLU A 226 -11.17 -15.40 -2.74
C GLU A 226 -10.65 -14.41 -1.70
N ALA A 227 -9.66 -14.79 -0.88
CA ALA A 227 -9.04 -13.87 0.08
C ALA A 227 -8.41 -12.65 -0.60
N GLY A 228 -7.78 -12.81 -1.76
CA GLY A 228 -7.24 -11.72 -2.58
C GLY A 228 -8.31 -10.74 -3.06
N ALA A 229 -9.46 -11.24 -3.52
CA ALA A 229 -10.59 -10.42 -3.93
C ALA A 229 -11.17 -9.62 -2.75
N VAL A 230 -11.40 -10.29 -1.61
CA VAL A 230 -11.90 -9.65 -0.39
C VAL A 230 -10.90 -8.61 0.14
N ALA A 231 -9.62 -8.95 0.21
CA ALA A 231 -8.56 -8.02 0.63
C ALA A 231 -8.50 -6.79 -0.27
N THR A 232 -8.71 -6.96 -1.59
CA THR A 232 -8.79 -5.85 -2.54
C THR A 232 -9.97 -4.92 -2.22
N ILE A 233 -11.17 -5.48 -2.02
CA ILE A 233 -12.37 -4.68 -1.68
C ILE A 233 -12.12 -3.89 -0.38
N VAL A 234 -11.65 -4.56 0.66
CA VAL A 234 -11.38 -3.95 1.98
C VAL A 234 -10.31 -2.86 1.87
N LYS A 235 -9.22 -3.13 1.18
CA LYS A 235 -8.12 -2.18 0.99
C LYS A 235 -8.55 -0.96 0.19
N LEU A 236 -9.28 -1.14 -0.91
CA LEU A 236 -9.73 -0.03 -1.74
C LEU A 236 -10.82 0.81 -1.07
N THR A 237 -11.65 0.19 -0.22
CA THR A 237 -12.56 0.91 0.67
C THR A 237 -11.78 1.86 1.59
N ARG A 238 -10.68 1.38 2.20
CA ARG A 238 -9.80 2.25 3.01
C ARG A 238 -9.15 3.36 2.19
N VAL A 239 -8.68 3.07 0.98
CA VAL A 239 -8.13 4.09 0.07
C VAL A 239 -9.18 5.16 -0.28
N ALA A 240 -10.44 4.78 -0.51
CA ALA A 240 -11.52 5.73 -0.76
C ALA A 240 -11.79 6.65 0.44
N LEU A 241 -11.59 6.15 1.67
CA LEU A 241 -11.70 6.93 2.91
C LEU A 241 -10.55 7.93 3.10
N LEU A 242 -9.51 7.92 2.25
CA LEU A 242 -8.44 8.92 2.33
C LEU A 242 -8.99 10.35 2.21
N ALA A 243 -9.87 10.61 1.25
CA ALA A 243 -10.44 11.94 1.04
C ALA A 243 -11.20 12.48 2.28
N PRO A 244 -12.21 11.78 2.84
CA PRO A 244 -12.90 12.27 4.03
C PRO A 244 -11.97 12.39 5.25
N VAL A 245 -10.99 11.48 5.40
CA VAL A 245 -10.01 11.58 6.51
C VAL A 245 -9.11 12.81 6.35
N LEU A 246 -8.62 13.11 5.14
CA LEU A 246 -7.82 14.32 4.89
C LEU A 246 -8.63 15.59 5.16
N ALA A 247 -9.92 15.61 4.81
CA ALA A 247 -10.81 16.72 5.12
C ALA A 247 -10.94 16.95 6.63
N LEU A 248 -11.13 15.85 7.40
CA LEU A 248 -11.20 15.90 8.86
C LEU A 248 -9.87 16.38 9.46
N ILE A 249 -8.74 15.86 8.99
CA ILE A 249 -7.41 16.30 9.44
C ILE A 249 -7.19 17.78 9.13
N ALA A 250 -7.55 18.26 7.93
CA ALA A 250 -7.42 19.66 7.55
C ALA A 250 -8.26 20.58 8.47
N ALA A 251 -9.44 20.14 8.90
CA ALA A 251 -10.28 20.88 9.85
C ALA A 251 -9.70 20.89 11.27
N CYS A 252 -9.16 19.75 11.74
CA CYS A 252 -8.56 19.62 13.08
C CYS A 252 -7.18 20.27 13.18
N PHE A 253 -6.47 20.39 12.06
CA PHE A 253 -5.13 20.96 11.95
C PHE A 253 -5.12 22.10 10.91
N PRO A 254 -5.80 23.23 11.15
CA PRO A 254 -5.85 24.33 10.19
C PRO A 254 -4.44 24.79 9.83
N GLY A 255 -4.15 24.89 8.53
CA GLY A 255 -2.93 25.51 8.02
C GLY A 255 -2.99 27.03 8.18
N ALA A 256 -1.82 27.68 8.28
CA ALA A 256 -1.73 29.15 8.20
C ALA A 256 -2.03 29.66 6.77
N ASP A 257 -1.81 28.80 5.77
CA ASP A 257 -2.06 29.09 4.37
C ASP A 257 -3.29 28.29 3.92
N GLY A 258 -4.32 28.98 3.42
CA GLY A 258 -5.63 28.45 3.02
C GLY A 258 -5.62 27.49 1.82
N THR A 259 -4.59 26.66 1.69
CA THR A 259 -4.44 25.64 0.66
C THR A 259 -5.53 24.59 0.87
N LYS A 260 -6.59 24.66 0.04
CA LYS A 260 -7.62 23.62 -0.01
C LYS A 260 -6.96 22.31 -0.42
N ALA A 261 -6.94 21.32 0.47
CA ALA A 261 -6.54 19.97 0.13
C ALA A 261 -7.40 19.50 -1.07
N ARG A 262 -6.77 19.11 -2.19
CA ARG A 262 -7.48 18.52 -3.31
C ARG A 262 -7.91 17.11 -2.90
N LEU A 263 -9.15 17.02 -2.43
CA LEU A 263 -9.81 15.77 -2.09
C LEU A 263 -10.23 15.05 -3.38
N SER A 264 -9.37 14.17 -3.90
CA SER A 264 -9.72 13.34 -5.05
C SER A 264 -9.50 11.87 -4.72
N VAL A 265 -10.52 11.05 -4.96
CA VAL A 265 -10.37 9.60 -4.96
C VAL A 265 -9.44 9.22 -6.13
N PRO A 266 -8.44 8.34 -5.92
CA PRO A 266 -7.58 7.90 -7.01
C PRO A 266 -8.37 7.20 -8.11
N TRP A 267 -8.08 7.51 -9.38
CA TRP A 267 -8.84 6.99 -10.53
C TRP A 267 -8.95 5.46 -10.58
N PHE A 268 -7.93 4.75 -10.11
CA PHE A 268 -7.89 3.28 -10.14
C PHE A 268 -8.88 2.64 -9.16
N VAL A 269 -9.24 3.34 -8.08
CA VAL A 269 -10.28 2.92 -7.14
C VAL A 269 -11.63 2.98 -7.86
N THR A 270 -11.92 4.11 -8.50
CA THR A 270 -13.14 4.27 -9.32
C THR A 270 -13.16 3.26 -10.46
N GLY A 271 -12.05 3.08 -11.17
CA GLY A 271 -11.91 2.10 -12.24
C GLY A 271 -12.19 0.68 -11.77
N PHE A 272 -11.66 0.26 -10.62
CA PHE A 272 -11.97 -1.05 -10.02
C PHE A 272 -13.47 -1.24 -9.80
N PHE A 273 -14.14 -0.29 -9.13
CA PHE A 273 -15.57 -0.41 -8.84
C PHE A 273 -16.43 -0.37 -10.10
N VAL A 274 -16.04 0.41 -11.11
CA VAL A 274 -16.72 0.42 -12.42
C VAL A 274 -16.58 -0.93 -13.11
N VAL A 275 -15.38 -1.50 -13.18
CA VAL A 275 -15.17 -2.81 -13.81
C VAL A 275 -15.90 -3.92 -13.05
N ALA A 276 -15.90 -3.89 -11.71
CA ALA A 276 -16.67 -4.83 -10.89
C ALA A 276 -18.19 -4.70 -11.10
N ALA A 277 -18.70 -3.47 -11.20
CA ALA A 277 -20.11 -3.23 -11.52
C ALA A 277 -20.46 -3.75 -12.93
N LEU A 278 -19.60 -3.51 -13.93
CA LEU A 278 -19.78 -4.04 -15.28
C LEU A 278 -19.76 -5.57 -15.29
N ASN A 279 -18.84 -6.21 -14.58
CA ASN A 279 -18.81 -7.67 -14.45
C ASN A 279 -20.09 -8.24 -13.83
N SER A 280 -20.74 -7.47 -12.94
CA SER A 280 -21.95 -7.90 -12.23
C SER A 280 -23.23 -7.81 -13.07
N VAL A 281 -23.26 -6.91 -14.05
CA VAL A 281 -24.45 -6.63 -14.87
C VAL A 281 -24.33 -7.26 -16.26
N LEU A 282 -23.12 -7.36 -16.79
CA LEU A 282 -22.85 -7.91 -18.11
C LEU A 282 -22.35 -9.36 -18.00
N PRO A 283 -22.86 -10.29 -18.81
CA PRO A 283 -22.31 -11.64 -18.90
C PRO A 283 -20.92 -11.58 -19.56
N VAL A 284 -19.87 -11.39 -18.77
CA VAL A 284 -18.49 -11.38 -19.24
C VAL A 284 -18.08 -12.81 -19.59
N PRO A 285 -17.59 -13.10 -20.80
CA PRO A 285 -17.12 -14.43 -21.15
C PRO A 285 -16.02 -14.90 -20.19
N ALA A 286 -16.10 -16.15 -19.73
CA ALA A 286 -15.13 -16.72 -18.77
C ALA A 286 -13.67 -16.64 -19.27
N ALA A 287 -13.45 -16.63 -20.58
CA ALA A 287 -12.13 -16.40 -21.17
C ALA A 287 -11.57 -15.00 -20.84
N VAL A 288 -12.38 -13.96 -20.95
CA VAL A 288 -11.98 -12.57 -20.65
C VAL A 288 -11.63 -12.42 -19.18
N GLY A 289 -12.45 -12.98 -18.28
CA GLY A 289 -12.18 -12.97 -16.84
C GLY A 289 -10.86 -13.68 -16.48
N ARG A 290 -10.60 -14.86 -17.06
CA ARG A 290 -9.35 -15.60 -16.86
C ARG A 290 -8.13 -14.84 -17.39
N SER A 291 -8.21 -14.29 -18.60
CA SER A 291 -7.13 -13.48 -19.17
C SER A 291 -6.86 -12.23 -18.34
N ALA A 292 -7.91 -11.53 -17.88
CA ALA A 292 -7.77 -10.39 -16.98
C ALA A 292 -7.08 -10.77 -15.68
N GLN A 293 -7.41 -11.94 -15.10
CA GLN A 293 -6.76 -12.43 -13.88
C GLN A 293 -5.27 -12.71 -14.10
N VAL A 294 -4.88 -13.42 -15.17
CA VAL A 294 -3.47 -13.70 -15.47
C VAL A 294 -2.67 -12.40 -15.63
N VAL A 295 -3.22 -11.44 -16.38
CA VAL A 295 -2.58 -10.13 -16.58
C VAL A 295 -2.52 -9.35 -15.26
N ALA A 296 -3.61 -9.31 -14.49
CA ALA A 296 -3.64 -8.63 -13.20
C ALA A 296 -2.59 -9.18 -12.24
N THR A 297 -2.51 -10.51 -12.11
CA THR A 297 -1.52 -11.19 -11.26
C THR A 297 -0.09 -10.86 -11.68
N ALA A 298 0.21 -10.88 -12.99
CA ALA A 298 1.54 -10.51 -13.50
C ALA A 298 1.88 -9.04 -13.24
N LEU A 299 0.93 -8.11 -13.45
CA LEU A 299 1.11 -6.68 -13.18
C LEU A 299 1.33 -6.40 -11.69
N LEU A 300 0.56 -7.06 -10.82
CA LEU A 300 0.69 -6.94 -9.38
C LEU A 300 2.02 -7.51 -8.89
N ALA A 301 2.44 -8.69 -9.38
CA ALA A 301 3.74 -9.26 -9.04
C ALA A 301 4.89 -8.35 -9.48
N CYS A 302 4.82 -7.77 -10.68
CA CYS A 302 5.80 -6.80 -11.17
C CYS A 302 5.83 -5.51 -10.33
N ALA A 303 4.67 -5.00 -9.93
CA ALA A 303 4.59 -3.87 -9.02
C ALA A 303 5.19 -4.17 -7.64
N VAL A 304 4.93 -5.36 -7.09
CA VAL A 304 5.47 -5.79 -5.80
C VAL A 304 6.99 -5.98 -5.88
N ALA A 305 7.50 -6.61 -6.95
CA ALA A 305 8.94 -6.73 -7.19
C ALA A 305 9.61 -5.35 -7.28
N ALA A 306 9.06 -4.45 -8.08
CA ALA A 306 9.55 -3.07 -8.18
C ALA A 306 9.52 -2.33 -6.83
N THR A 307 8.51 -2.58 -6.00
CA THR A 307 8.41 -2.00 -4.66
C THR A 307 9.50 -2.56 -3.73
N GLY A 308 9.79 -3.86 -3.78
CA GLY A 308 10.90 -4.49 -3.06
C GLY A 308 12.26 -3.92 -3.47
N ILE A 309 12.49 -3.74 -4.78
CA ILE A 309 13.75 -3.18 -5.31
C ILE A 309 13.95 -1.74 -4.82
N ARG A 310 12.88 -0.96 -4.72
CA ARG A 310 12.92 0.44 -4.27
C ARG A 310 12.85 0.61 -2.75
N ALA A 311 12.74 -0.48 -1.99
CA ALA A 311 12.51 -0.38 -0.56
C ALA A 311 13.70 0.31 0.14
N PRO A 312 13.47 1.28 1.03
CA PRO A 312 14.58 2.07 1.58
C PRO A 312 15.29 1.39 2.76
N MET A 313 15.94 0.26 2.50
CA MET A 313 16.54 -0.60 3.54
C MET A 313 17.65 0.12 4.34
N ASN A 314 18.50 0.89 3.67
CA ASN A 314 19.59 1.62 4.32
C ASN A 314 19.09 2.71 5.29
N ALA A 315 17.91 3.29 5.01
CA ALA A 315 17.33 4.32 5.86
C ALA A 315 16.72 3.73 7.15
N LEU A 316 16.38 2.43 7.18
CA LEU A 316 15.88 1.76 8.38
C LEU A 316 16.93 1.76 9.50
N LEU A 317 18.20 1.53 9.14
CA LEU A 317 19.31 1.45 10.08
C LEU A 317 19.65 2.80 10.74
N GLY A 318 19.30 3.92 10.10
CA GLY A 318 19.52 5.27 10.62
C GLY A 318 18.30 5.88 11.33
N THR A 319 17.19 5.15 11.44
CA THR A 319 15.93 5.67 12.00
C THR A 319 15.93 5.55 13.53
N GLY A 320 15.62 6.64 14.23
CA GLY A 320 15.44 6.60 15.69
C GLY A 320 14.29 5.66 16.11
N ALA A 321 14.42 5.00 17.26
CA ALA A 321 13.48 3.97 17.71
C ALA A 321 12.04 4.49 17.91
N LYS A 322 11.87 5.75 18.32
CA LYS A 322 10.55 6.34 18.65
C LYS A 322 9.55 6.31 17.46
N PRO A 323 9.88 6.84 16.26
CA PRO A 323 9.05 6.70 15.05
C PRO A 323 8.58 5.27 14.78
N ILE A 324 9.50 4.30 14.89
CA ILE A 324 9.22 2.88 14.61
C ILE A 324 8.23 2.33 15.64
N LEU A 325 8.39 2.66 16.92
CA LEU A 325 7.48 2.21 17.97
C LEU A 325 6.04 2.72 17.76
N VAL A 326 5.86 3.94 17.27
CA VAL A 326 4.53 4.48 16.92
C VAL A 326 3.90 3.66 15.79
N ILE A 327 4.67 3.38 14.74
CA ILE A 327 4.21 2.58 13.59
C ILE A 327 3.85 1.18 14.07
N VAL A 328 4.75 0.49 14.77
CA VAL A 328 4.53 -0.87 15.29
C VAL A 328 3.30 -0.93 16.20
N ALA A 329 3.11 0.03 17.10
CA ALA A 329 1.92 0.07 17.95
C ALA A 329 0.63 0.18 17.13
N ALA A 330 0.59 1.08 16.14
CA ALA A 330 -0.55 1.22 15.25
C ALA A 330 -0.77 -0.04 14.38
N SER A 331 0.30 -0.65 13.87
CA SER A 331 0.24 -1.88 13.06
C SER A 331 -0.29 -3.07 13.87
N LEU A 332 0.17 -3.23 15.11
CA LEU A 332 -0.31 -4.29 16.00
C LEU A 332 -1.78 -4.12 16.32
N VAL A 333 -2.22 -2.90 16.62
CA VAL A 333 -3.65 -2.64 16.85
C VAL A 333 -4.47 -2.90 15.60
N ALA A 334 -4.00 -2.47 14.42
CA ALA A 334 -4.68 -2.76 13.15
C ALA A 334 -4.81 -4.27 12.90
N LEU A 335 -3.76 -5.06 13.17
CA LEU A 335 -3.78 -6.52 13.07
C LEU A 335 -4.77 -7.15 14.07
N LEU A 336 -4.69 -6.78 15.35
CA LEU A 336 -5.53 -7.37 16.39
C LEU A 336 -7.01 -7.05 16.15
N LEU A 337 -7.34 -5.81 15.78
CA LEU A 337 -8.70 -5.42 15.49
C LEU A 337 -9.22 -6.06 14.20
N SER A 338 -8.39 -6.20 13.17
CA SER A 338 -8.83 -6.85 11.94
C SER A 338 -9.02 -8.35 12.11
N LEU A 339 -8.17 -9.00 12.91
CA LEU A 339 -8.34 -10.41 13.29
C LEU A 339 -9.60 -10.60 14.13
N ALA A 340 -9.83 -9.74 15.13
CA ALA A 340 -11.05 -9.78 15.94
C ALA A 340 -12.30 -9.56 15.08
N ALA A 341 -12.28 -8.57 14.18
CA ALA A 341 -13.38 -8.33 13.26
C ALA A 341 -13.63 -9.54 12.34
N ALA A 342 -12.57 -10.18 11.84
CA ALA A 342 -12.71 -11.37 11.02
C ALA A 342 -13.41 -12.51 11.77
N LEU A 343 -12.98 -12.79 13.00
CA LEU A 343 -13.54 -13.88 13.82
C LEU A 343 -14.94 -13.61 14.38
N LEU A 344 -15.32 -12.35 14.57
CA LEU A 344 -16.61 -11.98 15.14
C LEU A 344 -17.72 -11.78 14.10
N ILE A 345 -17.37 -11.46 12.85
CA ILE A 345 -18.33 -11.15 11.79
C ILE A 345 -18.64 -12.38 10.93
N PHE A 346 -17.68 -13.29 10.76
CA PHE A 346 -17.80 -14.51 9.95
C PHE A 346 -17.55 -15.73 10.81
#